data_AF-A0A5C6F5A4-F1
#
_entry.id   AF-A0A5C6F5A4-F1
#
_cell.length_a   1.000
_cell.length_b   1.000
_cell.length_c   1.000
_cell.angle_alpha   90.00
_cell.angle_beta   90.00
_cell.angle_gamma   90.00
#
_symmetry.space_group_name_H-M   'P 1'
#
loop_
_entity.id
_entity.type
_entity.pdbx_description
1 polymer ?
#
loop_
_entity_poly.entity_id
_entity_poly.type
_entity_poly.pdbx_seq_one_letter_code
_entity_poly.pdbx_strand_id
1 'polypeptide(L)'
;MSETTDKKVHGIAAEYTSVDTLMDACRRVRDAGYTKTDAFAPFAVHGIDKALGIKPTKLPWIVLACGLTGTLTGLCMQIWMNGIDYPYIISGKPYISLPAFIPVAFELTILFASFGAFFGMWALNGLPKFSNPVFTDPRFDRVTDDRFFVYVDASDARYDRAGVEKLFSETGSEYITTVMEDDSPKKVPKFIITSWMVMVALSIIPLLIVLKMRVTNSSSPRFHIFYDMDFSPSKDAQQNTTLFADARAMRPDVPGTVARGQMDLNYQTGIDIDALAKIDGPRAAMLVRALDDAEAKADSAAKSDGAPKAAASPAPGVMDTTPWLGENPSELTAALLEKGQQQFGIYCSVCHGMNGGGNGLVNRRAQKILAGTWVPPSSLHQDSLYAGKYPDGKLFNTISNGIRKMPGYASQIKVEDRWAIVAYVRALQKSQNASIDLVPASKKKAIEKQQAAVQQKLKEQAEAEKKAAEESAAKAAKAESDKPSA
;
A
#
# COMPACT_ATOMS: atom_id res chain seq x y z
N MET A 1 -57.26 47.51 4.68
CA MET A 1 -56.44 48.33 5.59
C MET A 1 -55.07 47.68 5.64
N SER A 2 -54.06 48.40 5.18
CA SER A 2 -52.67 47.96 5.01
C SER A 2 -51.99 47.91 6.38
N GLU A 3 -51.74 46.72 6.91
CA GLU A 3 -50.75 46.55 7.98
C GLU A 3 -49.36 46.75 7.35
N THR A 4 -48.82 47.96 7.49
CA THR A 4 -47.39 48.21 7.32
C THR A 4 -46.66 47.52 8.47
N THR A 5 -46.41 46.22 8.33
CA THR A 5 -45.41 45.51 9.15
C THR A 5 -44.06 46.13 8.86
N ASP A 6 -43.52 46.85 9.85
CA ASP A 6 -42.22 47.51 9.81
C ASP A 6 -41.12 46.45 9.69
N LYS A 7 -40.72 46.14 8.46
CA LYS A 7 -39.72 45.10 8.18
C LYS A 7 -38.36 45.53 8.74
N LYS A 8 -37.64 44.58 9.35
CA LYS A 8 -36.31 44.86 9.92
C LYS A 8 -35.33 45.29 8.81
N VAL A 9 -34.62 46.39 9.04
CA VAL A 9 -33.54 46.86 8.16
C VAL A 9 -32.27 46.04 8.41
N HIS A 10 -31.69 45.47 7.36
CA HIS A 10 -30.39 44.78 7.40
C HIS A 10 -29.24 45.70 7.04
N GLY A 11 -29.45 46.74 6.24
CA GLY A 11 -28.39 47.67 5.87
C GLY A 11 -28.74 48.46 4.63
N ILE A 12 -27.73 49.08 4.01
CA ILE A 12 -27.89 49.87 2.79
C ILE A 12 -26.86 49.41 1.78
N ALA A 13 -27.29 49.23 0.53
CA ALA A 13 -26.43 48.92 -0.60
C ALA A 13 -26.46 50.05 -1.63
N ALA A 14 -25.33 50.25 -2.32
CA ALA A 14 -25.18 51.24 -3.39
C ALA A 14 -24.61 50.58 -4.65
N GLU A 15 -25.20 50.88 -5.80
CA GLU A 15 -24.80 50.38 -7.13
C GLU A 15 -23.72 51.27 -7.76
N TYR A 16 -22.76 50.63 -8.44
CA TYR A 16 -21.70 51.26 -9.23
C TYR A 16 -21.54 50.55 -10.58
N THR A 17 -21.06 51.29 -11.57
CA THR A 17 -20.94 50.83 -12.96
C THR A 17 -19.51 50.47 -13.36
N SER A 18 -18.50 50.85 -12.56
CA SER A 18 -17.09 50.57 -12.83
C SER A 18 -16.33 50.15 -11.58
N VAL A 19 -15.22 49.44 -11.78
CA VAL A 19 -14.31 49.04 -10.70
C VAL A 19 -13.71 50.26 -9.99
N ASP A 20 -13.39 51.33 -10.72
CA ASP A 20 -12.77 52.53 -10.13
C ASP A 20 -13.72 53.23 -9.16
N THR A 21 -14.99 53.40 -9.56
CA THR A 21 -16.02 54.02 -8.72
C THR A 21 -16.34 53.16 -7.49
N LEU A 22 -16.36 51.83 -7.65
CA LEU A 22 -16.45 50.88 -6.55
C LEU A 22 -15.28 51.05 -5.56
N MET A 23 -14.05 51.08 -6.07
CA MET A 23 -12.85 51.15 -5.22
C MET A 23 -12.78 52.47 -4.44
N ASP A 24 -13.16 53.59 -5.05
CA ASP A 24 -13.26 54.88 -4.37
C ASP A 24 -14.35 54.90 -3.30
N ALA A 25 -15.51 54.29 -3.58
CA ALA A 25 -16.56 54.12 -2.59
C ALA A 25 -16.09 53.26 -1.40
N CYS A 26 -15.44 52.12 -1.65
CA CYS A 26 -14.88 51.26 -0.62
C CYS A 26 -13.90 52.02 0.30
N ARG A 27 -12.99 52.82 -0.28
CA ARG A 27 -12.05 53.65 0.48
C ARG A 27 -12.78 54.66 1.37
N ARG A 28 -13.78 55.36 0.82
CA ARG A 28 -14.57 56.34 1.57
C ARG A 28 -15.37 55.71 2.70
N VAL A 29 -15.95 54.54 2.48
CA VAL A 29 -16.66 53.76 3.50
C VAL A 29 -15.70 53.33 4.63
N ARG A 30 -14.52 52.83 4.28
CA ARG A 30 -13.47 52.50 5.25
C ARG A 30 -13.01 53.74 6.04
N ASP A 31 -12.75 54.85 5.35
CA ASP A 31 -12.23 56.09 5.95
C ASP A 31 -13.28 56.77 6.86
N ALA A 32 -14.57 56.59 6.58
CA ALA A 32 -15.67 56.96 7.49
C ALA A 32 -15.73 56.07 8.76
N GLY A 33 -15.01 54.95 8.78
CA GLY A 33 -14.83 54.08 9.93
C GLY A 33 -15.89 53.00 10.10
N TYR A 34 -16.62 52.67 9.05
CA TYR A 34 -17.50 51.49 9.03
C TYR A 34 -16.66 50.20 8.98
N THR A 35 -17.07 49.19 9.74
CA THR A 35 -16.31 47.95 9.93
C THR A 35 -17.04 46.68 9.48
N LYS A 36 -18.38 46.71 9.48
CA LYS A 36 -19.24 45.64 8.97
C LYS A 36 -19.75 46.01 7.59
N THR A 37 -18.87 45.82 6.63
CA THR A 37 -19.09 46.22 5.23
C THR A 37 -18.77 45.06 4.32
N ASP A 38 -19.40 45.04 3.16
CA ASP A 38 -19.15 44.05 2.12
C ASP A 38 -19.15 44.74 0.75
N ALA A 39 -18.47 44.13 -0.22
CA ALA A 39 -18.55 44.56 -1.61
C ALA A 39 -18.74 43.38 -2.53
N PHE A 40 -19.66 43.54 -3.47
CA PHE A 40 -20.07 42.51 -4.40
C PHE A 40 -19.64 42.92 -5.80
N ALA A 41 -18.96 42.00 -6.48
CA ALA A 41 -18.45 42.18 -7.84
C ALA A 41 -18.59 40.87 -8.63
N PRO A 42 -18.81 40.94 -9.96
CA PRO A 42 -18.94 39.75 -10.80
C PRO A 42 -17.64 38.95 -10.95
N PHE A 43 -16.50 39.57 -10.63
CA PHE A 43 -15.18 38.97 -10.69
C PHE A 43 -14.28 39.48 -9.56
N ALA A 44 -13.13 38.83 -9.38
CA ALA A 44 -12.16 39.22 -8.36
C ALA A 44 -11.52 40.57 -8.69
N VAL A 45 -11.83 41.59 -7.87
CA VAL A 45 -11.21 42.92 -7.95
C VAL A 45 -9.99 42.97 -7.04
N HIS A 46 -8.80 43.17 -7.62
CA HIS A 46 -7.56 43.22 -6.86
C HIS A 46 -7.51 44.45 -5.93
N GLY A 47 -7.24 44.22 -4.64
CA GLY A 47 -7.09 45.27 -3.63
C GLY A 47 -8.39 45.75 -2.99
N ILE A 48 -9.55 45.15 -3.34
CA ILE A 48 -10.85 45.49 -2.75
C ILE A 48 -10.88 45.25 -1.24
N ASP A 49 -10.17 44.21 -0.79
CA ASP A 49 -9.93 43.88 0.62
C ASP A 49 -9.24 45.01 1.36
N LYS A 50 -8.16 45.57 0.79
CA LYS A 50 -7.44 46.72 1.36
C LYS A 50 -8.26 48.01 1.27
N ALA A 51 -9.07 48.16 0.23
CA ALA A 51 -9.94 49.32 0.06
C ALA A 51 -11.03 49.37 1.14
N LEU A 52 -11.66 48.23 1.45
CA LEU A 52 -12.63 48.10 2.56
C LEU A 52 -11.99 47.98 3.94
N GLY A 53 -10.69 47.68 4.03
CA GLY A 53 -10.01 47.45 5.32
C GLY A 53 -10.31 46.07 5.92
N ILE A 54 -10.61 45.08 5.08
CA ILE A 54 -10.86 43.70 5.49
C ILE A 54 -9.56 43.10 6.03
N LYS A 55 -9.65 42.42 7.18
CA LYS A 55 -8.52 41.75 7.80
C LYS A 55 -8.16 40.46 7.03
N PRO A 56 -6.87 40.07 7.00
CA PRO A 56 -6.48 38.79 6.41
C PRO A 56 -7.28 37.61 6.97
N THR A 57 -7.71 36.71 6.09
CA THR A 57 -8.47 35.52 6.49
C THR A 57 -7.64 34.58 7.36
N LYS A 58 -8.30 33.91 8.31
CA LYS A 58 -7.68 32.85 9.15
C LYS A 58 -7.62 31.50 8.43
N LEU A 59 -8.23 31.37 7.25
CA LEU A 59 -8.30 30.13 6.49
C LEU A 59 -6.95 29.43 6.28
N PRO A 60 -5.85 30.14 5.90
CA PRO A 60 -4.55 29.48 5.72
C PRO A 60 -4.04 28.76 6.96
N TRP A 61 -4.34 29.28 8.16
CA TRP A 61 -3.96 28.64 9.42
C TRP A 61 -4.78 27.39 9.71
N ILE A 62 -6.06 27.39 9.36
CA ILE A 62 -6.93 26.21 9.43
C ILE A 62 -6.40 25.13 8.49
N VAL A 63 -6.09 25.50 7.24
CA VAL A 63 -5.53 24.61 6.23
C VAL A 63 -4.21 24.00 6.68
N LEU A 64 -3.31 24.82 7.24
CA LEU A 64 -2.03 24.35 7.78
C LEU A 64 -2.24 23.35 8.93
N ALA A 65 -3.14 23.64 9.87
CA ALA A 65 -3.44 22.74 10.99
C ALA A 65 -4.03 21.40 10.51
N CYS A 66 -4.96 21.45 9.55
CA CYS A 66 -5.52 20.24 8.94
C CYS A 66 -4.44 19.43 8.19
N GLY A 67 -3.60 20.09 7.39
CA GLY A 67 -2.50 19.43 6.68
C GLY A 67 -1.51 18.74 7.63
N LEU A 68 -1.07 19.43 8.69
CA LEU A 68 -0.21 18.85 9.73
C LEU A 68 -0.87 17.64 10.41
N THR A 69 -2.18 17.71 10.67
CA THR A 69 -2.95 16.59 11.21
C THR A 69 -2.97 15.41 10.24
N GLY A 70 -3.11 15.66 8.93
CA GLY A 70 -3.02 14.64 7.89
C GLY A 70 -1.67 13.93 7.86
N THR A 71 -0.57 14.70 7.89
CA THR A 71 0.79 14.14 7.95
C THR A 71 1.00 13.27 9.20
N LEU A 72 0.60 13.78 10.37
CA LEU A 72 0.72 13.06 11.64
C LEU A 72 -0.11 11.77 11.62
N THR A 73 -1.33 11.84 11.11
CA THR A 73 -2.21 10.66 10.97
C THR A 73 -1.56 9.61 10.08
N GLY A 74 -1.06 10.01 8.92
CA GLY A 74 -0.39 9.09 7.98
C GLY A 74 0.85 8.43 8.55
N LEU A 75 1.72 9.19 9.23
CA LEU A 75 2.93 8.64 9.84
C LEU A 75 2.61 7.77 11.06
N CYS A 76 1.77 8.24 11.99
CA CYS A 76 1.39 7.49 13.19
C CYS A 76 0.71 6.17 12.83
N MET A 77 -0.22 6.18 11.87
CA MET A 77 -0.89 4.96 11.38
C MET A 77 0.12 3.96 10.83
N GLN A 78 1.02 4.39 9.93
CA GLN A 78 1.97 3.49 9.29
C GLN A 78 3.02 2.96 10.27
N ILE A 79 3.51 3.80 11.19
CA ILE A 79 4.46 3.42 12.25
C ILE A 79 3.80 2.44 13.22
N TRP A 80 2.56 2.68 13.63
CA TRP A 80 1.82 1.78 14.50
C TRP A 80 1.64 0.41 13.85
N MET A 81 1.10 0.37 12.62
CA MET A 81 0.77 -0.88 11.94
C MET A 81 2.02 -1.72 11.62
N ASN A 82 3.08 -1.10 11.08
CA ASN A 82 4.28 -1.83 10.64
C ASN A 82 5.32 -2.01 11.75
N GLY A 83 5.38 -1.10 12.72
CA GLY A 83 6.41 -1.09 13.76
C GLY A 83 5.99 -1.73 15.08
N ILE A 84 4.68 -1.71 15.42
CA ILE A 84 4.19 -2.09 16.75
C ILE A 84 3.18 -3.24 16.67
N ASP A 85 2.08 -3.06 15.93
CA ASP A 85 0.95 -4.01 15.92
C ASP A 85 1.31 -5.32 15.22
N TYR A 86 1.84 -5.24 13.99
CA TYR A 86 2.18 -6.41 13.20
C TYR A 86 3.54 -6.27 12.49
N PRO A 87 4.66 -6.30 13.24
CA PRO A 87 5.98 -6.19 12.65
C PRO A 87 6.28 -7.38 11.74
N TYR A 88 6.48 -7.11 10.46
CA TYR A 88 6.78 -8.12 9.45
C TYR A 88 7.88 -7.65 8.49
N ILE A 89 8.89 -8.48 8.27
CA ILE A 89 10.03 -8.15 7.40
C ILE A 89 9.59 -8.36 5.95
N ILE A 90 9.32 -7.25 5.24
CA ILE A 90 8.98 -7.25 3.81
C ILE A 90 10.23 -6.87 3.03
N SER A 91 10.73 -7.79 2.21
CA SER A 91 11.88 -7.54 1.32
C SER A 91 13.14 -7.03 2.05
N GLY A 92 13.32 -7.41 3.32
CA GLY A 92 14.47 -6.99 4.14
C GLY A 92 14.48 -5.53 4.56
N LYS A 93 13.38 -4.77 4.34
CA LYS A 93 13.29 -3.37 4.75
C LYS A 93 13.10 -3.26 6.27
N PRO A 94 13.59 -2.17 6.91
CA PRO A 94 13.32 -1.92 8.32
C PRO A 94 11.81 -1.74 8.56
N TYR A 95 11.34 -2.16 9.74
CA TYR A 95 9.91 -2.05 10.12
C TYR A 95 9.38 -0.62 10.03
N ILE A 96 10.22 0.36 10.37
CA ILE A 96 9.94 1.78 10.19
C ILE A 96 10.80 2.27 9.02
N SER A 97 10.17 2.45 7.86
CA SER A 97 10.82 2.94 6.65
C SER A 97 10.22 4.27 6.23
N LEU A 98 10.81 5.36 6.73
CA LEU A 98 10.32 6.71 6.43
C LEU A 98 10.18 6.98 4.93
N PRO A 99 11.14 6.63 4.05
CA PRO A 99 11.00 6.85 2.60
C PRO A 99 9.77 6.15 2.00
N ALA A 100 9.42 4.96 2.47
CA ALA A 100 8.24 4.24 2.01
C ALA A 100 6.93 4.85 2.55
N PHE A 101 6.97 5.56 3.68
CA PHE A 101 5.80 6.15 4.32
C PHE A 101 5.45 7.54 3.80
N ILE A 102 6.41 8.25 3.20
CA ILE A 102 6.22 9.63 2.71
C ILE A 102 5.09 9.73 1.69
N PRO A 103 4.97 8.89 0.64
CA PRO A 103 3.89 9.05 -0.35
C PRO A 103 2.51 9.01 0.29
N VAL A 104 2.26 8.06 1.20
CA VAL A 104 0.97 7.96 1.90
C VAL A 104 0.75 9.14 2.84
N ALA A 105 1.77 9.53 3.61
CA ALA A 105 1.65 10.67 4.51
C ALA A 105 1.36 11.98 3.75
N PHE A 106 2.04 12.19 2.61
CA PHE A 106 1.85 13.33 1.72
C PHE A 106 0.43 13.41 1.15
N GLU A 107 -0.12 12.29 0.67
CA GLU A 107 -1.50 12.25 0.18
C GLU A 107 -2.51 12.59 1.30
N LEU A 108 -2.29 12.10 2.52
CA LEU A 108 -3.13 12.46 3.66
C LEU A 108 -2.99 13.94 4.05
N THR A 109 -1.79 14.53 3.96
CA THR A 109 -1.57 15.96 4.15
C THR A 109 -2.45 16.77 3.18
N ILE A 110 -2.39 16.44 1.88
CA ILE A 110 -3.17 17.13 0.85
C ILE A 110 -4.66 16.96 1.10
N LEU A 111 -5.13 15.72 1.34
CA LEU A 111 -6.54 15.44 1.57
C LEU A 111 -7.11 16.26 2.73
N PHE A 112 -6.43 16.27 3.87
CA PHE A 112 -6.90 17.00 5.05
C PHE A 112 -6.80 18.51 4.84
N ALA A 113 -5.73 19.00 4.21
CA ALA A 113 -5.59 20.41 3.86
C ALA A 113 -6.72 20.87 2.92
N SER A 114 -7.07 20.07 1.90
CA SER A 114 -8.16 20.35 0.97
C SER A 114 -9.52 20.38 1.66
N PHE A 115 -9.79 19.45 2.59
CA PHE A 115 -11.00 19.51 3.41
C PHE A 115 -11.02 20.73 4.34
N GLY A 116 -9.91 21.05 4.97
CA GLY A 116 -9.76 22.27 5.77
C GLY A 116 -10.01 23.54 4.94
N ALA A 117 -9.53 23.57 3.69
CA ALA A 117 -9.73 24.70 2.78
C ALA A 117 -11.20 24.82 2.36
N PHE A 118 -11.78 23.73 1.88
CA PHE A 118 -13.15 23.71 1.37
C PHE A 118 -14.17 24.01 2.48
N PHE A 119 -14.17 23.20 3.55
CA PHE A 119 -15.13 23.38 4.65
C PHE A 119 -14.82 24.61 5.50
N GLY A 120 -13.55 24.98 5.64
CA GLY A 120 -13.15 26.20 6.33
C GLY A 120 -13.63 27.46 5.59
N MET A 121 -13.50 27.50 4.27
CA MET A 121 -14.02 28.60 3.45
C MET A 121 -15.54 28.71 3.58
N TRP A 122 -16.25 27.58 3.48
CA TRP A 122 -17.70 27.55 3.67
C TRP A 122 -18.12 28.08 5.05
N ALA A 123 -17.50 27.56 6.11
CA ALA A 123 -17.82 27.95 7.48
C ALA A 123 -17.53 29.43 7.76
N LEU A 124 -16.38 29.95 7.30
CA LEU A 124 -16.01 31.35 7.51
C LEU A 124 -16.89 32.33 6.73
N ASN A 125 -17.43 31.92 5.58
CA ASN A 125 -18.38 32.70 4.80
C ASN A 125 -19.84 32.49 5.24
N GLY A 126 -20.10 31.68 6.27
CA GLY A 126 -21.45 31.38 6.75
C GLY A 126 -22.29 30.56 5.76
N LEU A 127 -21.65 29.74 4.92
CA LEU A 127 -22.29 28.88 3.94
C LEU A 127 -22.58 27.48 4.51
N PRO A 128 -23.65 26.81 4.05
CA PRO A 128 -24.64 27.29 3.08
C PRO A 128 -25.64 28.28 3.69
N LYS A 129 -25.86 29.41 3.01
CA LYS A 129 -26.87 30.42 3.35
C LYS A 129 -27.97 30.39 2.29
N PHE A 130 -29.16 29.92 2.64
CA PHE A 130 -30.27 29.69 1.69
C PHE A 130 -31.11 30.94 1.36
N SER A 131 -31.04 31.97 2.20
CA SER A 131 -31.67 33.27 1.96
C SER A 131 -30.73 34.37 2.43
N ASN A 132 -30.52 35.37 1.58
CA ASN A 132 -29.76 36.57 1.89
C ASN A 132 -30.60 37.79 1.45
N PRO A 133 -30.96 38.70 2.37
CA PRO A 133 -31.79 39.87 2.08
C PRO A 133 -31.37 40.71 0.88
N VAL A 134 -30.07 40.77 0.58
CA VAL A 134 -29.53 41.53 -0.54
C VAL A 134 -30.06 41.03 -1.90
N PHE A 135 -30.41 39.74 -2.02
CA PHE A 135 -30.98 39.15 -3.25
C PHE A 135 -32.45 39.50 -3.50
N THR A 136 -33.12 40.21 -2.59
CA THR A 136 -34.52 40.62 -2.81
C THR A 136 -34.65 41.81 -3.76
N ASP A 137 -33.56 42.53 -4.03
CA ASP A 137 -33.55 43.67 -4.94
C ASP A 137 -33.27 43.20 -6.38
N PRO A 138 -34.18 43.41 -7.34
CA PRO A 138 -33.98 42.99 -8.74
C PRO A 138 -32.76 43.64 -9.42
N ARG A 139 -32.28 44.79 -8.94
CA ARG A 139 -31.04 45.38 -9.46
C ARG A 139 -29.81 44.60 -9.03
N PHE A 140 -29.87 43.95 -7.87
CA PHE A 140 -28.77 43.13 -7.37
C PHE A 140 -28.55 41.87 -8.22
N ASP A 141 -29.53 41.41 -9.00
CA ASP A 141 -29.35 40.29 -9.95
C ASP A 141 -28.23 40.54 -10.97
N ARG A 142 -27.93 41.82 -11.27
CA ARG A 142 -26.84 42.21 -12.18
C ARG A 142 -25.45 42.15 -11.56
N VAL A 143 -25.34 41.86 -10.26
CA VAL A 143 -24.05 41.79 -9.55
C VAL A 143 -23.13 40.70 -10.10
N THR A 144 -23.70 39.68 -10.73
CA THR A 144 -22.95 38.59 -11.38
C THR A 144 -22.70 38.82 -12.87
N ASP A 145 -23.22 39.91 -13.44
CA ASP A 145 -23.09 40.25 -14.86
C ASP A 145 -22.18 41.48 -15.02
N ASP A 146 -22.69 42.68 -14.73
CA ASP A 146 -22.02 43.94 -15.08
C ASP A 146 -22.11 45.06 -14.04
N ARG A 147 -22.68 44.80 -12.85
CA ARG A 147 -22.81 45.79 -11.78
C ARG A 147 -22.00 45.44 -10.54
N PHE A 148 -21.62 46.48 -9.81
CA PHE A 148 -20.87 46.38 -8.56
C PHE A 148 -21.67 47.00 -7.42
N PHE A 149 -21.56 46.44 -6.22
CA PHE A 149 -22.29 46.94 -5.06
C PHE A 149 -21.39 47.09 -3.85
N VAL A 150 -21.60 48.14 -3.05
CA VAL A 150 -21.05 48.28 -1.70
C VAL A 150 -22.19 48.22 -0.71
N TYR A 151 -22.00 47.50 0.39
CA TYR A 151 -23.00 47.28 1.43
C TYR A 151 -22.46 47.67 2.80
N VAL A 152 -23.27 48.37 3.59
CA VAL A 152 -23.03 48.66 5.00
C VAL A 152 -24.12 48.01 5.83
N ASP A 153 -23.72 47.13 6.76
CA ASP A 153 -24.61 46.37 7.62
C ASP A 153 -25.18 47.26 8.75
N ALA A 154 -26.48 47.15 9.01
CA ALA A 154 -27.18 47.92 10.05
C ALA A 154 -26.71 47.60 11.47
N SER A 155 -26.00 46.49 11.67
CA SER A 155 -25.40 46.10 12.94
C SER A 155 -24.01 46.71 13.18
N ASP A 156 -23.50 47.53 12.26
CA ASP A 156 -22.27 48.29 12.50
C ASP A 156 -22.46 49.31 13.64
N ALA A 157 -21.43 49.48 14.48
CA ALA A 157 -21.51 50.39 15.62
C ALA A 157 -21.70 51.86 15.22
N ARG A 158 -21.29 52.25 14.01
CA ARG A 158 -21.44 53.60 13.46
C ARG A 158 -22.62 53.73 12.50
N TYR A 159 -23.45 52.71 12.36
CA TYR A 159 -24.55 52.74 11.41
C TYR A 159 -25.56 53.84 11.76
N ASP A 160 -25.72 54.78 10.84
CA ASP A 160 -26.84 55.72 10.78
C ASP A 160 -27.37 55.72 9.35
N ARG A 161 -28.68 55.52 9.20
CA ARG A 161 -29.29 55.37 7.87
C ARG A 161 -29.05 56.61 7.00
N ALA A 162 -29.34 57.80 7.54
CA ALA A 162 -29.18 59.05 6.82
C ALA A 162 -27.70 59.34 6.50
N GLY A 163 -26.79 59.04 7.44
CA GLY A 163 -25.36 59.17 7.24
C GLY A 163 -24.81 58.26 6.13
N VAL A 164 -25.26 57.00 6.07
CA VAL A 164 -24.85 56.04 5.04
C VAL A 164 -25.42 56.41 3.67
N GLU A 165 -26.70 56.78 3.58
CA GLU A 165 -27.33 57.26 2.33
C GLU A 165 -26.60 58.50 1.80
N LYS A 166 -26.28 59.45 2.69
CA LYS A 166 -25.50 60.63 2.33
C LYS A 166 -24.11 60.25 1.83
N LEU A 167 -23.39 59.39 2.54
CA LEU A 167 -22.05 58.95 2.12
C LEU A 167 -22.08 58.30 0.73
N PHE A 168 -23.04 57.42 0.47
CA PHE A 168 -23.17 56.79 -0.84
C PHE A 168 -23.55 57.78 -1.94
N SER A 169 -24.41 58.76 -1.66
CA SER A 169 -24.74 59.81 -2.63
C SER A 169 -23.50 60.63 -3.03
N GLU A 170 -22.59 60.91 -2.09
CA GLU A 170 -21.35 61.64 -2.35
C GLU A 170 -20.32 60.82 -3.14
N THR A 171 -20.44 59.49 -3.16
CA THR A 171 -19.56 58.58 -3.90
C THR A 171 -19.97 58.40 -5.37
N GLY A 172 -21.04 59.07 -5.82
CA GLY A 172 -21.49 59.00 -7.22
C GLY A 172 -22.31 57.75 -7.56
N SER A 173 -22.93 57.11 -6.57
CA SER A 173 -23.84 56.00 -6.82
C SER A 173 -25.13 56.48 -7.49
N GLU A 174 -25.54 55.80 -8.57
CA GLU A 174 -26.80 56.09 -9.27
C GLU A 174 -28.01 55.44 -8.58
N TYR A 175 -27.78 54.49 -7.67
CA TYR A 175 -28.84 53.75 -7.01
C TYR A 175 -28.45 53.31 -5.60
N ILE A 176 -29.21 53.78 -4.62
CA ILE A 176 -29.05 53.44 -3.20
C ILE A 176 -30.33 52.75 -2.77
N THR A 177 -30.19 51.56 -2.18
CA THR A 177 -31.32 50.71 -1.76
C THR A 177 -31.17 50.33 -0.29
N THR A 178 -32.28 50.40 0.45
CA THR A 178 -32.33 49.91 1.83
C THR A 178 -32.66 48.43 1.80
N VAL A 179 -31.76 47.60 2.32
CA VAL A 179 -31.94 46.14 2.34
C VAL A 179 -32.82 45.79 3.54
N MET A 180 -34.03 45.29 3.25
CA MET A 180 -35.04 44.91 4.25
C MET A 180 -35.05 43.39 4.45
N GLU A 181 -35.57 42.91 5.58
CA GLU A 181 -35.71 41.47 5.86
C GLU A 181 -36.45 40.74 4.71
N ASP A 182 -35.86 39.62 4.29
CA ASP A 182 -36.43 38.69 3.31
C ASP A 182 -37.38 37.71 4.01
N ASP A 183 -38.61 37.62 3.50
CA ASP A 183 -39.64 36.71 4.02
C ASP A 183 -39.44 35.25 3.55
N SER A 184 -38.45 35.01 2.67
CA SER A 184 -38.17 33.69 2.13
C SER A 184 -37.78 32.69 3.23
N PRO A 185 -38.21 31.41 3.10
CA PRO A 185 -37.97 30.41 4.13
C PRO A 185 -36.47 30.11 4.30
N LYS A 186 -35.95 30.36 5.50
CA LYS A 186 -34.57 30.05 5.89
C LYS A 186 -34.28 28.54 6.08
N LYS A 187 -35.30 27.68 5.94
CA LYS A 187 -35.19 26.23 6.15
C LYS A 187 -34.64 25.56 4.90
N VAL A 188 -33.75 24.59 5.09
CA VAL A 188 -33.24 23.75 3.99
C VAL A 188 -34.42 23.06 3.29
N PRO A 189 -34.57 23.18 1.96
CA PRO A 189 -35.59 22.47 1.22
C PRO A 189 -35.48 20.95 1.45
N LYS A 190 -36.59 20.29 1.77
CA LYS A 190 -36.61 18.85 2.07
C LYS A 190 -36.01 18.01 0.94
N PHE A 191 -36.17 18.44 -0.33
CA PHE A 191 -35.64 17.71 -1.48
C PHE A 191 -34.11 17.62 -1.47
N ILE A 192 -33.40 18.65 -0.98
CA ILE A 192 -31.93 18.64 -0.89
C ILE A 192 -31.49 17.58 0.11
N ILE A 193 -32.15 17.52 1.27
CA ILE A 193 -31.87 16.53 2.31
C ILE A 193 -32.15 15.12 1.80
N THR A 194 -33.30 14.90 1.14
CA THR A 194 -33.63 13.58 0.58
C THR A 194 -32.68 13.18 -0.54
N SER A 195 -32.30 14.11 -1.43
CA SER A 195 -31.33 13.84 -2.49
C SER A 195 -29.97 13.49 -1.93
N TRP A 196 -29.50 14.21 -0.91
CA TRP A 196 -28.24 13.91 -0.22
C TRP A 196 -28.28 12.53 0.44
N MET A 197 -29.36 12.20 1.16
CA MET A 197 -29.56 10.88 1.77
C MET A 197 -29.56 9.75 0.73
N VAL A 198 -30.22 9.96 -0.42
CA VAL A 198 -30.21 9.01 -1.53
C VAL A 198 -28.80 8.88 -2.10
N MET A 199 -28.08 9.98 -2.29
CA MET A 199 -26.71 9.96 -2.81
C MET A 199 -25.75 9.21 -1.87
N VAL A 200 -25.88 9.39 -0.56
CA VAL A 200 -25.14 8.65 0.46
C VAL A 200 -25.51 7.17 0.43
N ALA A 201 -26.79 6.83 0.27
CA ALA A 201 -27.21 5.44 0.12
C ALA A 201 -26.64 4.80 -1.17
N LEU A 202 -26.61 5.54 -2.28
CA LEU A 202 -26.04 5.10 -3.55
C LEU A 202 -24.51 4.95 -3.47
N SER A 203 -23.80 5.80 -2.74
CA SER A 203 -22.34 5.71 -2.59
C SER A 203 -21.89 4.48 -1.80
N ILE A 204 -22.79 3.87 -1.02
CA ILE A 204 -22.55 2.60 -0.34
C ILE A 204 -22.58 1.42 -1.33
N ILE A 205 -23.26 1.53 -2.46
CA ILE A 205 -23.40 0.44 -3.43
C ILE A 205 -22.04 -0.05 -3.97
N PRO A 206 -21.11 0.81 -4.45
CA PRO A 206 -19.77 0.38 -4.84
C PRO A 206 -19.03 -0.38 -3.74
N LEU A 207 -19.13 0.09 -2.49
CA LEU A 207 -18.50 -0.60 -1.35
C LEU A 207 -19.09 -1.99 -1.14
N LEU A 208 -20.42 -2.13 -1.20
CA LEU A 208 -21.10 -3.43 -1.10
C LEU A 208 -20.73 -4.35 -2.27
N ILE A 209 -20.60 -3.82 -3.48
CA ILE A 209 -20.14 -4.56 -4.65
C ILE A 209 -18.72 -5.08 -4.42
N VAL A 210 -17.79 -4.25 -3.94
CA VAL A 210 -16.42 -4.66 -3.63
C VAL A 210 -16.38 -5.73 -2.53
N LEU A 211 -17.16 -5.56 -1.46
CA LEU A 211 -17.28 -6.54 -0.39
C LEU A 211 -17.80 -7.88 -0.90
N LYS A 212 -18.80 -7.86 -1.80
CA LYS A 212 -19.32 -9.06 -2.47
C LYS A 212 -18.27 -9.69 -3.38
N MET A 213 -17.63 -8.90 -4.23
CA MET A 213 -16.57 -9.35 -5.14
C MET A 213 -15.38 -9.98 -4.41
N ARG A 214 -15.10 -9.57 -3.17
CA ARG A 214 -14.05 -10.17 -2.33
C ARG A 214 -14.30 -11.65 -2.01
N VAL A 215 -15.56 -12.07 -2.01
CA VAL A 215 -15.98 -13.43 -1.63
C VAL A 215 -16.63 -14.21 -2.79
N THR A 216 -16.85 -13.59 -3.95
CA THR A 216 -17.42 -14.23 -5.13
C THR A 216 -16.40 -14.33 -6.26
N ASN A 217 -16.28 -15.51 -6.88
CA ASN A 217 -15.50 -15.68 -8.11
C ASN A 217 -16.40 -15.49 -9.34
N SER A 218 -15.89 -14.82 -10.38
CA SER A 218 -16.57 -14.63 -11.67
C SER A 218 -15.85 -15.42 -12.75
N SER A 219 -16.59 -16.08 -13.63
CA SER A 219 -16.08 -16.73 -14.85
C SER A 219 -15.89 -15.76 -16.02
N SER A 220 -16.46 -14.55 -15.93
CA SER A 220 -16.30 -13.51 -16.96
C SER A 220 -14.98 -12.76 -16.75
N PRO A 221 -14.22 -12.48 -17.82
CA PRO A 221 -12.99 -11.69 -17.76
C PRO A 221 -13.26 -10.28 -17.23
N ARG A 222 -12.22 -9.63 -16.70
CA ARG A 222 -12.31 -8.29 -16.14
C ARG A 222 -12.65 -7.26 -17.23
N PHE A 223 -13.28 -6.17 -16.83
CA PHE A 223 -13.51 -5.04 -17.73
C PHE A 223 -12.18 -4.31 -17.98
N HIS A 224 -11.78 -4.24 -19.25
CA HIS A 224 -10.53 -3.60 -19.69
C HIS A 224 -10.82 -2.16 -20.14
N ILE A 225 -10.32 -1.17 -19.41
CA ILE A 225 -10.57 0.26 -19.67
C ILE A 225 -9.62 0.80 -20.74
N PHE A 226 -8.34 0.44 -20.66
CA PHE A 226 -7.29 0.88 -21.57
C PHE A 226 -6.82 -0.29 -22.40
N TYR A 227 -7.55 -0.56 -23.48
CA TYR A 227 -7.31 -1.74 -24.32
C TYR A 227 -5.89 -1.76 -24.91
N ASP A 228 -5.32 -0.61 -25.23
CA ASP A 228 -3.97 -0.46 -25.78
C ASP A 228 -2.86 -0.76 -24.74
N MET A 229 -3.08 -0.43 -23.48
CA MET A 229 -2.16 -0.73 -22.38
C MET A 229 -2.32 -2.16 -21.86
N ASP A 230 -3.56 -2.63 -21.72
CA ASP A 230 -3.88 -3.99 -21.27
C ASP A 230 -3.51 -5.03 -22.35
N PHE A 231 -3.60 -4.66 -23.63
CA PHE A 231 -3.31 -5.51 -24.78
C PHE A 231 -2.26 -4.86 -25.70
N SER A 232 -1.13 -4.46 -25.11
CA SER A 232 0.03 -4.02 -25.89
C SER A 232 0.64 -5.20 -26.66
N PRO A 233 0.99 -5.03 -27.96
CA PRO A 233 1.64 -6.07 -28.74
C PRO A 233 3.06 -6.33 -28.22
N SER A 234 3.23 -7.35 -27.39
CA SER A 234 4.54 -7.89 -27.05
C SER A 234 5.09 -8.74 -28.21
N LYS A 235 6.37 -8.60 -28.53
CA LYS A 235 7.08 -9.48 -29.46
C LYS A 235 8.04 -10.35 -28.67
N ASP A 236 7.97 -11.67 -28.87
CA ASP A 236 8.89 -12.61 -28.22
C ASP A 236 10.31 -12.47 -28.81
N ALA A 237 11.30 -12.98 -28.07
CA ALA A 237 12.65 -13.14 -28.58
C ALA A 237 12.64 -13.86 -29.94
N GLN A 238 13.46 -13.39 -30.89
CA GLN A 238 13.56 -13.90 -32.26
C GLN A 238 12.33 -13.64 -33.17
N GLN A 239 11.33 -12.88 -32.73
CA GLN A 239 10.29 -12.40 -33.63
C GLN A 239 10.74 -11.18 -34.44
N ASN A 240 10.09 -10.97 -35.58
CA ASN A 240 10.30 -9.79 -36.39
C ASN A 240 9.49 -8.61 -35.83
N THR A 241 10.12 -7.44 -35.76
CA THR A 241 9.50 -6.17 -35.36
C THR A 241 9.66 -5.13 -36.46
N THR A 242 8.68 -4.23 -36.57
CA THR A 242 8.75 -3.09 -37.49
C THR A 242 9.44 -1.87 -36.86
N LEU A 243 9.81 -1.95 -35.57
CA LEU A 243 10.35 -0.85 -34.80
C LEU A 243 11.84 -0.58 -35.11
N PHE A 244 12.62 -1.63 -35.38
CA PHE A 244 14.05 -1.54 -35.67
C PHE A 244 14.34 -1.82 -37.13
N ALA A 245 15.33 -1.12 -37.70
CA ALA A 245 15.66 -1.18 -39.13
C ALA A 245 16.09 -2.58 -39.62
N ASP A 246 16.68 -3.38 -38.74
CA ASP A 246 17.08 -4.77 -39.01
C ASP A 246 15.97 -5.79 -38.74
N ALA A 247 14.77 -5.30 -38.41
CA ALA A 247 13.57 -6.06 -38.07
C ALA A 247 13.72 -7.04 -36.90
N ARG A 248 14.80 -7.00 -36.11
CA ARG A 248 15.03 -7.95 -35.02
C ARG A 248 14.48 -7.43 -33.70
N ALA A 249 13.57 -8.18 -33.08
CA ALA A 249 13.09 -7.86 -31.73
C ALA A 249 14.18 -8.05 -30.65
N MET A 250 15.19 -8.88 -30.91
CA MET A 250 16.30 -9.18 -29.98
C MET A 250 17.66 -8.90 -30.62
N ARG A 251 18.60 -8.34 -29.84
CA ARG A 251 20.01 -8.18 -30.24
C ARG A 251 20.79 -9.44 -29.88
N PRO A 252 21.57 -10.05 -30.79
CA PRO A 252 22.44 -11.17 -30.44
C PRO A 252 23.65 -10.67 -29.65
N ASP A 253 24.19 -11.54 -28.80
CA ASP A 253 25.45 -11.28 -28.12
C ASP A 253 26.63 -11.21 -29.09
N VAL A 254 27.65 -10.45 -28.71
CA VAL A 254 28.87 -10.32 -29.49
C VAL A 254 29.68 -11.61 -29.33
N PRO A 255 30.05 -12.32 -30.43
CA PRO A 255 30.79 -13.56 -30.32
C PRO A 255 32.10 -13.41 -29.54
N GLY A 256 32.33 -14.31 -28.57
CA GLY A 256 33.58 -14.37 -27.80
C GLY A 256 33.64 -13.45 -26.57
N THR A 257 32.54 -12.78 -26.21
CA THR A 257 32.47 -11.96 -24.99
C THR A 257 31.70 -12.67 -23.89
N VAL A 258 32.29 -12.72 -22.69
CA VAL A 258 31.67 -13.14 -21.42
C VAL A 258 31.44 -11.86 -20.62
N ALA A 259 30.21 -11.62 -20.14
CA ALA A 259 29.90 -10.41 -19.39
C ALA A 259 30.68 -10.37 -18.08
N ARG A 260 31.18 -9.18 -17.69
CA ARG A 260 32.00 -9.00 -16.48
C ARG A 260 31.18 -9.40 -15.24
N GLY A 261 31.54 -10.50 -14.58
CA GLY A 261 30.80 -11.05 -13.42
C GLY A 261 30.08 -12.38 -13.67
N GLN A 262 30.15 -12.95 -14.88
CA GLN A 262 29.58 -14.28 -15.16
C GLN A 262 30.31 -15.39 -14.40
N MET A 263 29.53 -16.20 -13.70
CA MET A 263 29.98 -17.36 -12.92
C MET A 263 29.84 -18.64 -13.74
N ASP A 264 30.63 -19.66 -13.39
CA ASP A 264 30.61 -20.98 -14.03
C ASP A 264 29.17 -21.55 -14.14
N LEU A 265 28.87 -22.26 -15.23
CA LEU A 265 27.58 -22.89 -15.50
C LEU A 265 27.15 -23.85 -14.39
N ASN A 266 28.11 -24.56 -13.79
CA ASN A 266 27.87 -25.42 -12.64
C ASN A 266 27.37 -24.60 -11.44
N TYR A 267 27.97 -23.42 -11.22
CA TYR A 267 27.59 -22.49 -10.15
C TYR A 267 26.20 -21.90 -10.39
N GLN A 268 25.82 -21.61 -11.64
CA GLN A 268 24.53 -21.00 -11.95
C GLN A 268 23.36 -21.99 -11.85
N THR A 269 23.60 -23.27 -12.10
CA THR A 269 22.57 -24.31 -12.21
C THR A 269 22.53 -25.29 -11.04
N GLY A 270 23.65 -25.48 -10.34
CA GLY A 270 23.82 -26.57 -9.38
C GLY A 270 23.97 -27.95 -10.04
N ILE A 271 24.13 -28.01 -11.37
CA ILE A 271 24.32 -29.25 -12.14
C ILE A 271 25.80 -29.37 -12.45
N ASP A 272 26.35 -30.58 -12.33
CA ASP A 272 27.67 -30.90 -12.89
C ASP A 272 27.51 -31.09 -14.40
N ILE A 273 27.81 -30.03 -15.17
CA ILE A 273 27.60 -29.99 -16.61
C ILE A 273 28.53 -30.96 -17.33
N ASP A 274 29.75 -31.19 -16.82
CA ASP A 274 30.69 -32.14 -17.42
C ASP A 274 30.23 -33.59 -17.23
N ALA A 275 29.74 -33.92 -16.04
CA ALA A 275 29.10 -35.20 -15.79
C ALA A 275 27.82 -35.35 -16.64
N LEU A 276 27.03 -34.28 -16.79
CA LEU A 276 25.83 -34.31 -17.60
C LEU A 276 26.15 -34.50 -19.08
N ALA A 277 27.18 -33.84 -19.62
CA ALA A 277 27.56 -33.96 -21.02
C ALA A 277 27.98 -35.39 -21.40
N LYS A 278 28.55 -36.13 -20.43
CA LYS A 278 28.91 -37.55 -20.60
C LYS A 278 27.70 -38.48 -20.57
N ILE A 279 26.65 -38.12 -19.82
CA ILE A 279 25.43 -38.94 -19.66
C ILE A 279 24.39 -38.61 -20.74
N ASP A 280 24.23 -37.33 -21.05
CA ASP A 280 23.22 -36.76 -21.95
C ASP A 280 23.75 -35.47 -22.60
N GLY A 281 24.63 -35.65 -23.59
CA GLY A 281 25.25 -34.57 -24.36
C GLY A 281 24.25 -33.58 -24.99
N PRO A 282 23.15 -34.05 -25.61
CA PRO A 282 22.10 -33.15 -26.12
C PRO A 282 21.46 -32.27 -25.04
N ARG A 283 21.16 -32.83 -23.85
CA ARG A 283 20.59 -32.06 -22.74
C ARG A 283 21.60 -31.08 -22.14
N ALA A 284 22.87 -31.45 -22.05
CA ALA A 284 23.93 -30.52 -21.66
C ALA A 284 24.06 -29.36 -22.66
N ALA A 285 24.07 -29.66 -23.97
CA ALA A 285 24.13 -28.65 -25.01
C ALA A 285 22.88 -27.72 -25.01
N MET A 286 21.70 -28.27 -24.71
CA MET A 286 20.49 -27.48 -24.51
C MET A 286 20.58 -26.56 -23.29
N LEU A 287 21.16 -27.01 -22.17
CA LEU A 287 21.31 -26.17 -20.98
C LEU A 287 22.31 -25.03 -21.19
N VAL A 288 23.43 -25.31 -21.87
CA VAL A 288 24.40 -24.29 -22.28
C VAL A 288 23.71 -23.26 -23.17
N ARG A 289 23.01 -23.71 -24.23
CA ARG A 289 22.24 -22.81 -25.11
C ARG A 289 21.11 -22.07 -24.40
N ALA A 290 20.41 -22.73 -23.47
CA ALA A 290 19.30 -22.13 -22.75
C ALA A 290 19.77 -21.08 -21.75
N LEU A 291 21.01 -21.15 -21.27
CA LEU A 291 21.60 -20.11 -20.42
C LEU A 291 22.15 -18.95 -21.26
N ASP A 292 22.77 -19.24 -22.39
CA ASP A 292 23.10 -18.23 -23.41
C ASP A 292 21.81 -17.49 -23.86
N ASP A 293 20.70 -18.20 -24.05
CA ASP A 293 19.39 -17.65 -24.39
C ASP A 293 18.64 -17.02 -23.19
N ALA A 294 18.89 -17.47 -21.95
CA ALA A 294 18.25 -16.93 -20.73
C ALA A 294 18.83 -15.57 -20.34
N GLU A 295 20.10 -15.32 -20.62
CA GLU A 295 20.70 -14.00 -20.52
C GLU A 295 20.11 -13.03 -21.55
N ALA A 296 19.78 -13.54 -22.74
CA ALA A 296 19.04 -12.80 -23.75
C ALA A 296 17.55 -12.57 -23.37
N LYS A 297 16.97 -13.42 -22.50
CA LYS A 297 15.55 -13.42 -22.10
C LYS A 297 15.25 -12.87 -20.70
N ALA A 298 16.20 -12.20 -20.03
CA ALA A 298 15.97 -11.60 -18.71
C ALA A 298 14.80 -10.57 -18.66
N ASP A 299 14.25 -10.14 -19.81
CA ASP A 299 13.12 -9.20 -19.90
C ASP A 299 11.80 -9.77 -20.46
N SER A 300 11.59 -11.09 -20.55
CA SER A 300 10.24 -11.60 -20.87
C SER A 300 9.92 -12.94 -20.22
N ALA A 301 9.19 -12.88 -19.11
CA ALA A 301 8.58 -14.05 -18.49
C ALA A 301 7.35 -14.50 -19.31
N ALA A 302 7.53 -15.49 -20.19
CA ALA A 302 6.42 -16.22 -20.81
C ALA A 302 6.34 -17.64 -20.24
N LYS A 303 5.17 -17.96 -19.69
CA LYS A 303 4.75 -19.31 -19.28
C LYS A 303 4.63 -20.19 -20.54
N SER A 304 5.20 -21.40 -20.50
CA SER A 304 4.89 -22.43 -21.48
C SER A 304 3.94 -23.47 -20.87
N ASP A 305 2.72 -23.51 -21.41
CA ASP A 305 1.75 -24.58 -21.18
C ASP A 305 2.05 -25.72 -22.18
N GLY A 306 2.78 -26.74 -21.73
CA GLY A 306 2.98 -27.99 -22.46
C GLY A 306 2.01 -29.07 -21.97
N ALA A 307 1.08 -29.50 -22.82
CA ALA A 307 0.17 -30.60 -22.55
C ALA A 307 0.93 -31.93 -22.29
N PRO A 308 0.45 -32.80 -21.38
CA PRO A 308 1.15 -34.03 -21.01
C PRO A 308 1.10 -35.06 -22.14
N LYS A 309 2.27 -35.55 -22.56
CA LYS A 309 2.38 -36.76 -23.39
C LYS A 309 2.18 -37.99 -22.51
N ALA A 310 1.43 -38.97 -23.05
CA ALA A 310 0.99 -40.17 -22.35
C ALA A 310 2.16 -40.96 -21.72
N ALA A 311 1.93 -41.43 -20.49
CA ALA A 311 2.89 -42.17 -19.69
C ALA A 311 3.08 -43.60 -20.19
N ALA A 312 4.32 -43.94 -20.54
CA ALA A 312 4.85 -45.29 -20.35
C ALA A 312 5.42 -45.41 -18.91
N SER A 313 5.40 -46.61 -18.33
CA SER A 313 5.87 -46.93 -16.96
C SER A 313 7.27 -46.37 -16.61
N PRO A 314 7.56 -46.15 -15.30
CA PRO A 314 8.33 -44.99 -14.87
C PRO A 314 9.82 -45.15 -15.12
N ALA A 315 10.32 -44.43 -16.12
CA ALA A 315 11.71 -44.02 -16.12
C ALA A 315 11.96 -43.11 -14.90
N PRO A 316 13.14 -43.19 -14.25
CA PRO A 316 13.49 -42.28 -13.16
C PRO A 316 13.33 -40.82 -13.62
N GLY A 317 12.74 -39.98 -12.76
CA GLY A 317 12.44 -38.59 -13.10
C GLY A 317 13.71 -37.79 -13.39
N VAL A 318 13.57 -36.68 -14.11
CA VAL A 318 14.71 -35.79 -14.46
C VAL A 318 15.51 -35.38 -13.22
N MET A 319 14.86 -35.16 -12.08
CA MET A 319 15.52 -34.82 -10.80
C MET A 319 16.39 -35.93 -10.21
N ASP A 320 16.19 -37.17 -10.64
CA ASP A 320 16.89 -38.35 -10.13
C ASP A 320 17.99 -38.83 -11.09
N THR A 321 17.89 -38.47 -12.36
CA THR A 321 18.89 -38.76 -13.40
C THR A 321 19.90 -37.63 -13.64
N THR A 322 19.65 -36.44 -13.06
CA THR A 322 20.56 -35.29 -13.20
C THR A 322 21.77 -35.43 -12.27
N PRO A 323 23.01 -35.29 -12.78
CA PRO A 323 24.20 -35.22 -11.94
C PRO A 323 24.26 -33.85 -11.27
N TRP A 324 23.80 -33.77 -10.04
CA TRP A 324 23.84 -32.56 -9.23
C TRP A 324 25.22 -32.36 -8.63
N LEU A 325 25.63 -31.11 -8.43
CA LEU A 325 26.80 -30.81 -7.61
C LEU A 325 26.61 -31.40 -6.20
N GLY A 326 27.58 -32.20 -5.78
CA GLY A 326 27.59 -32.87 -4.47
C GLY A 326 27.61 -31.87 -3.32
N GLU A 327 28.48 -30.87 -3.43
CA GLU A 327 28.77 -29.89 -2.40
C GLU A 327 28.60 -28.46 -2.90
N ASN A 328 28.35 -27.54 -1.98
CA ASN A 328 28.30 -26.11 -2.27
C ASN A 328 29.66 -25.63 -2.81
N PRO A 329 29.71 -25.06 -4.03
CA PRO A 329 30.96 -24.57 -4.62
C PRO A 329 31.48 -23.28 -3.98
N SER A 330 30.71 -22.63 -3.10
CA SER A 330 31.12 -21.42 -2.39
C SER A 330 31.93 -21.75 -1.13
N GLU A 331 32.96 -20.95 -0.84
CA GLU A 331 33.74 -21.10 0.39
C GLU A 331 32.87 -20.88 1.65
N LEU A 332 32.84 -21.87 2.53
CA LEU A 332 32.08 -21.83 3.79
C LEU A 332 32.73 -20.88 4.81
N THR A 333 32.31 -19.62 4.76
CA THR A 333 32.72 -18.58 5.72
C THR A 333 31.58 -18.21 6.68
N ALA A 334 31.91 -17.59 7.82
CA ALA A 334 30.91 -17.07 8.75
C ALA A 334 30.00 -16.02 8.07
N ALA A 335 30.57 -15.17 7.22
CA ALA A 335 29.82 -14.17 6.45
C ALA A 335 28.84 -14.83 5.46
N LEU A 336 29.23 -15.92 4.79
CA LEU A 336 28.34 -16.67 3.91
C LEU A 336 27.16 -17.27 4.71
N LEU A 337 27.43 -17.84 5.89
CA LEU A 337 26.40 -18.40 6.75
C LEU A 337 25.44 -17.34 7.29
N GLU A 338 25.95 -16.18 7.69
CA GLU A 338 25.12 -15.05 8.15
C GLU A 338 24.24 -14.51 7.01
N LYS A 339 24.81 -14.37 5.81
CA LYS A 339 24.06 -14.00 4.60
C LYS A 339 22.97 -15.05 4.31
N GLY A 340 23.33 -16.34 4.38
CA GLY A 340 22.40 -17.45 4.21
C GLY A 340 21.26 -17.43 5.22
N GLN A 341 21.56 -17.15 6.49
CA GLN A 341 20.57 -16.98 7.55
C GLN A 341 19.61 -15.83 7.25
N GLN A 342 20.14 -14.67 6.84
CA GLN A 342 19.34 -13.51 6.50
C GLN A 342 18.40 -13.80 5.33
N GLN A 343 18.94 -14.36 4.24
CA GLN A 343 18.19 -14.68 3.03
C GLN A 343 17.13 -15.76 3.29
N PHE A 344 17.47 -16.80 4.06
CA PHE A 344 16.50 -17.81 4.50
C PHE A 344 15.39 -17.19 5.36
N GLY A 345 15.75 -16.30 6.29
CA GLY A 345 14.81 -15.54 7.11
C GLY A 345 13.81 -14.75 6.27
N ILE A 346 14.26 -14.12 5.19
CA ILE A 346 13.42 -13.30 4.29
C ILE A 346 12.52 -14.18 3.41
N TYR A 347 13.08 -15.20 2.75
CA TYR A 347 12.37 -15.89 1.67
C TYR A 347 11.80 -17.26 2.05
N CYS A 348 12.43 -17.98 2.97
CA CYS A 348 12.13 -19.39 3.23
C CYS A 348 11.38 -19.60 4.55
N SER A 349 11.67 -18.80 5.58
CA SER A 349 11.13 -18.97 6.94
C SER A 349 9.60 -18.87 7.02
N VAL A 350 8.99 -18.11 6.11
CA VAL A 350 7.54 -17.92 6.04
C VAL A 350 6.79 -19.24 5.78
N CYS A 351 7.42 -20.18 5.09
CA CYS A 351 6.89 -21.52 4.82
C CYS A 351 7.57 -22.58 5.71
N HIS A 352 8.91 -22.56 5.78
CA HIS A 352 9.69 -23.60 6.47
C HIS A 352 9.91 -23.32 7.96
N GLY A 353 9.51 -22.17 8.49
CA GLY A 353 9.79 -21.76 9.87
C GLY A 353 11.24 -21.30 10.07
N MET A 354 11.50 -20.54 11.13
CA MET A 354 12.85 -20.01 11.41
C MET A 354 13.88 -21.12 11.67
N ASN A 355 13.44 -22.26 12.19
CA ASN A 355 14.28 -23.43 12.42
C ASN A 355 14.24 -24.44 11.26
N GLY A 356 13.53 -24.19 10.16
CA GLY A 356 13.38 -25.14 9.06
C GLY A 356 12.42 -26.32 9.33
N GLY A 357 11.63 -26.29 10.40
CA GLY A 357 10.72 -27.37 10.79
C GLY A 357 9.46 -27.57 9.93
N GLY A 358 9.25 -26.77 8.89
CA GLY A 358 8.03 -26.81 8.07
C GLY A 358 6.82 -26.14 8.71
N ASN A 359 7.01 -25.37 9.78
CA ASN A 359 5.94 -24.76 10.60
C ASN A 359 5.83 -23.24 10.41
N GLY A 360 6.21 -22.73 9.22
CA GLY A 360 6.09 -21.31 8.89
C GLY A 360 4.64 -20.81 8.93
N LEU A 361 4.47 -19.49 9.07
CA LEU A 361 3.16 -18.85 9.21
C LEU A 361 2.19 -19.21 8.07
N VAL A 362 2.70 -19.32 6.84
CA VAL A 362 1.88 -19.71 5.68
C VAL A 362 1.35 -21.14 5.85
N ASN A 363 2.19 -22.08 6.27
CA ASN A 363 1.74 -23.45 6.53
C ASN A 363 0.73 -23.51 7.69
N ARG A 364 1.00 -22.81 8.80
CA ARG A 364 0.09 -22.75 9.95
C ARG A 364 -1.28 -22.19 9.56
N ARG A 365 -1.31 -21.12 8.76
CA ARG A 365 -2.56 -20.55 8.25
C ARG A 365 -3.27 -21.53 7.31
N ALA A 366 -2.55 -22.16 6.38
CA ALA A 366 -3.13 -23.12 5.43
C ALA A 366 -3.75 -24.34 6.13
N GLN A 367 -3.11 -24.85 7.18
CA GLN A 367 -3.65 -25.90 8.04
C GLN A 367 -4.91 -25.43 8.79
N LYS A 368 -4.89 -24.21 9.34
CA LYS A 368 -6.04 -23.65 10.07
C LYS A 368 -7.30 -23.50 9.19
N ILE A 369 -7.13 -23.14 7.92
CA ILE A 369 -8.25 -22.98 6.98
C ILE A 369 -8.60 -24.25 6.20
N LEU A 370 -7.94 -25.39 6.51
CA LEU A 370 -8.13 -26.68 5.84
C LEU A 370 -8.06 -26.55 4.30
N ALA A 371 -7.04 -25.85 3.80
CA ALA A 371 -6.86 -25.62 2.38
C ALA A 371 -6.64 -26.96 1.64
N GLY A 372 -7.65 -27.46 0.93
CA GLY A 372 -7.65 -28.81 0.36
C GLY A 372 -6.56 -29.09 -0.69
N THR A 373 -6.00 -28.06 -1.33
CA THR A 373 -4.91 -28.21 -2.31
C THR A 373 -3.52 -27.92 -1.73
N TRP A 374 -3.42 -27.68 -0.43
CA TRP A 374 -2.16 -27.32 0.23
C TRP A 374 -1.30 -28.55 0.48
N VAL A 375 -0.04 -28.49 0.03
CA VAL A 375 0.97 -29.49 0.36
C VAL A 375 1.88 -28.87 1.42
N PRO A 376 1.92 -29.42 2.64
CA PRO A 376 2.80 -28.88 3.69
C PRO A 376 4.26 -28.85 3.23
N PRO A 377 5.00 -27.77 3.53
CA PRO A 377 6.43 -27.72 3.27
C PRO A 377 7.13 -28.81 4.07
N SER A 378 8.08 -29.50 3.44
CA SER A 378 8.91 -30.49 4.10
C SER A 378 9.70 -29.85 5.25
N SER A 379 9.83 -30.57 6.37
CA SER A 379 10.82 -30.21 7.38
C SER A 379 12.20 -30.44 6.80
N LEU A 380 13.06 -29.43 6.85
CA LEU A 380 14.42 -29.48 6.30
C LEU A 380 15.32 -30.43 7.10
N HIS A 381 14.83 -30.91 8.26
CA HIS A 381 15.46 -31.92 9.10
C HIS A 381 15.13 -33.36 8.69
N GLN A 382 14.31 -33.55 7.65
CA GLN A 382 14.03 -34.90 7.14
C GLN A 382 15.29 -35.54 6.59
N ASP A 383 15.48 -36.81 6.96
CA ASP A 383 16.65 -37.63 6.62
C ASP A 383 16.91 -37.69 5.10
N SER A 384 15.84 -37.70 4.31
CA SER A 384 15.87 -37.70 2.84
C SER A 384 16.43 -36.42 2.22
N LEU A 385 16.54 -35.33 2.97
CA LEU A 385 17.02 -34.02 2.50
C LEU A 385 18.48 -33.74 2.90
N TYR A 386 19.17 -34.70 3.51
CA TYR A 386 20.55 -34.52 3.98
C TYR A 386 21.54 -34.75 2.84
N ALA A 387 22.74 -34.17 2.95
CA ALA A 387 23.71 -34.10 1.85
C ALA A 387 23.99 -35.44 1.15
N GLY A 388 24.02 -36.56 1.89
CA GLY A 388 24.24 -37.89 1.33
C GLY A 388 23.11 -38.45 0.45
N LYS A 389 21.87 -37.95 0.61
CA LYS A 389 20.68 -38.39 -0.17
C LYS A 389 20.16 -37.29 -1.10
N TYR A 390 20.46 -36.04 -0.78
CA TYR A 390 19.99 -34.86 -1.51
C TYR A 390 21.16 -33.89 -1.67
N PRO A 391 21.87 -33.92 -2.81
CA PRO A 391 23.04 -33.09 -3.06
C PRO A 391 22.76 -31.59 -2.94
N ASP A 392 23.80 -30.79 -2.68
CA ASP A 392 23.68 -29.34 -2.54
C ASP A 392 23.17 -28.66 -3.81
N GLY A 393 23.61 -29.12 -4.98
CA GLY A 393 23.10 -28.68 -6.27
C GLY A 393 21.61 -28.95 -6.47
N LYS A 394 21.10 -30.06 -5.93
CA LYS A 394 19.67 -30.38 -5.98
C LYS A 394 18.86 -29.44 -5.07
N LEU A 395 19.40 -29.04 -3.91
CA LEU A 395 18.79 -28.01 -3.05
C LEU A 395 18.77 -26.66 -3.76
N PHE A 396 19.90 -26.25 -4.34
CA PHE A 396 20.00 -25.02 -5.11
C PHE A 396 18.96 -24.97 -6.23
N ASN A 397 18.84 -26.05 -7.02
CA ASN A 397 17.84 -26.14 -8.09
C ASN A 397 16.40 -26.08 -7.54
N THR A 398 16.15 -26.69 -6.38
CA THR A 398 14.83 -26.64 -5.72
C THR A 398 14.47 -25.20 -5.31
N ILE A 399 15.44 -24.42 -4.83
CA ILE A 399 15.23 -23.00 -4.50
C ILE A 399 14.99 -22.20 -5.78
N SER A 400 15.79 -22.43 -6.83
CA SER A 400 15.71 -21.71 -8.09
C SER A 400 14.39 -21.95 -8.83
N ASN A 401 14.02 -23.21 -9.01
CA ASN A 401 12.93 -23.64 -9.90
C ASN A 401 11.67 -24.08 -9.17
N GLY A 402 11.73 -24.22 -7.84
CA GLY A 402 10.61 -24.69 -7.03
C GLY A 402 10.43 -26.21 -7.10
N ILE A 403 9.51 -26.71 -6.29
CA ILE A 403 9.11 -28.12 -6.29
C ILE A 403 7.67 -28.28 -5.80
N ARG A 404 6.84 -29.01 -6.54
CA ARG A 404 5.41 -29.20 -6.22
C ARG A 404 4.67 -27.85 -6.08
N LYS A 405 4.33 -27.46 -4.85
CA LYS A 405 3.64 -26.19 -4.52
C LYS A 405 4.61 -25.12 -4.00
N MET A 406 5.88 -25.45 -3.82
CA MET A 406 6.92 -24.45 -3.53
C MET A 406 7.26 -23.71 -4.82
N PRO A 407 7.09 -22.37 -4.87
CA PRO A 407 7.47 -21.59 -6.04
C PRO A 407 8.99 -21.57 -6.22
N GLY A 408 9.44 -21.33 -7.45
CA GLY A 408 10.84 -21.01 -7.73
C GLY A 408 11.15 -19.56 -7.37
N TYR A 409 12.36 -19.34 -6.83
CA TYR A 409 12.84 -18.03 -6.38
C TYR A 409 13.96 -17.47 -7.27
N ALA A 410 14.17 -18.03 -8.47
CA ALA A 410 15.27 -17.64 -9.33
C ALA A 410 15.30 -16.14 -9.69
N SER A 411 14.12 -15.51 -9.81
CA SER A 411 13.98 -14.09 -10.13
C SER A 411 14.12 -13.15 -8.93
N GLN A 412 14.03 -13.67 -7.70
CA GLN A 412 14.02 -12.85 -6.46
C GLN A 412 15.32 -12.97 -5.66
N ILE A 413 16.01 -14.11 -5.76
CA ILE A 413 17.21 -14.41 -4.98
C ILE A 413 18.37 -14.60 -5.94
N LYS A 414 19.47 -13.87 -5.77
CA LYS A 414 20.67 -14.00 -6.63
C LYS A 414 21.31 -15.38 -6.51
N VAL A 415 22.09 -15.80 -7.52
CA VAL A 415 22.74 -17.11 -7.55
C VAL A 415 23.58 -17.34 -6.29
N GLU A 416 24.40 -16.37 -5.90
CA GLU A 416 25.26 -16.46 -4.71
C GLU A 416 24.44 -16.56 -3.41
N ASP A 417 23.32 -15.83 -3.34
CA ASP A 417 22.43 -15.84 -2.19
C ASP A 417 21.69 -17.18 -2.06
N ARG A 418 21.35 -17.83 -3.18
CA ARG A 418 20.79 -19.19 -3.17
C ARG A 418 21.80 -20.19 -2.63
N TRP A 419 23.08 -20.10 -3.01
CA TRP A 419 24.14 -20.92 -2.42
C TRP A 419 24.38 -20.62 -0.94
N ALA A 420 24.27 -19.36 -0.51
CA ALA A 420 24.32 -18.99 0.90
C ALA A 420 23.17 -19.63 1.69
N ILE A 421 21.95 -19.64 1.13
CA ILE A 421 20.80 -20.34 1.71
C ILE A 421 21.08 -21.84 1.83
N VAL A 422 21.64 -22.48 0.79
CA VAL A 422 22.01 -23.92 0.84
C VAL A 422 22.97 -24.19 2.00
N ALA A 423 24.02 -23.37 2.16
CA ALA A 423 24.94 -23.47 3.29
C ALA A 423 24.22 -23.34 4.64
N TYR A 424 23.30 -22.38 4.77
CA TYR A 424 22.52 -22.20 5.99
C TYR A 424 21.54 -23.36 6.26
N VAL A 425 20.92 -23.94 5.23
CA VAL A 425 20.09 -25.16 5.39
C VAL A 425 20.93 -26.32 5.92
N ARG A 426 22.16 -26.49 5.45
CA ARG A 426 23.09 -27.49 6.02
C ARG A 426 23.46 -27.18 7.46
N ALA A 427 23.63 -25.91 7.82
CA ALA A 427 23.83 -25.51 9.21
C ALA A 427 22.62 -25.82 10.09
N LEU A 428 21.40 -25.59 9.60
CA LEU A 428 20.16 -25.97 10.30
C LEU A 428 20.08 -27.49 10.51
N GLN A 429 20.39 -28.30 9.50
CA GLN A 429 20.41 -29.76 9.62
C GLN A 429 21.44 -30.22 10.67
N LYS A 430 22.65 -29.67 10.61
CA LYS A 430 23.68 -29.93 11.62
C LYS A 430 23.28 -29.46 13.02
N SER A 431 22.50 -28.38 13.15
CA SER A 431 22.05 -27.90 14.47
C SER A 431 21.20 -28.92 15.23
N GLN A 432 20.52 -29.82 14.53
CA GLN A 432 19.69 -30.87 15.13
C GLN A 432 20.43 -32.19 15.30
N ASN A 433 21.40 -32.49 14.43
CA ASN A 433 22.03 -33.80 14.30
C ASN A 433 23.57 -33.79 14.39
N ALA A 434 24.18 -32.75 14.96
CA ALA A 434 25.63 -32.69 15.15
C ALA A 434 26.08 -33.73 16.20
N SER A 435 27.07 -34.56 15.83
CA SER A 435 27.76 -35.42 16.80
C SER A 435 28.63 -34.58 17.73
N ILE A 436 28.72 -35.00 19.00
CA ILE A 436 29.67 -34.47 19.99
C ILE A 436 31.12 -34.60 19.53
N ASP A 437 31.39 -35.50 18.58
CA ASP A 437 32.72 -35.69 18.00
C ASP A 437 33.21 -34.49 17.19
N LEU A 438 32.28 -33.71 16.62
CA LEU A 438 32.58 -32.48 15.87
C LEU A 438 32.97 -31.31 16.77
N VAL A 439 32.80 -31.45 18.10
CA VAL A 439 33.13 -30.42 19.07
C VAL A 439 34.63 -30.48 19.40
N PRO A 440 35.37 -29.36 19.33
CA PRO A 440 36.77 -29.31 19.76
C PRO A 440 36.94 -29.81 21.20
N ALA A 441 38.01 -30.55 21.47
CA ALA A 441 38.27 -31.17 22.79
C ALA A 441 38.19 -30.19 23.96
N SER A 442 38.58 -28.91 23.73
CA SER A 442 38.51 -27.83 24.72
C SER A 442 37.08 -27.46 25.15
N LYS A 443 36.07 -27.75 24.33
CA LYS A 443 34.65 -27.41 24.58
C LYS A 443 33.78 -28.60 24.95
N LYS A 444 34.25 -29.85 24.76
CA LYS A 444 33.46 -31.07 25.00
C LYS A 444 32.88 -31.15 26.42
N LYS A 445 33.73 -31.02 27.46
CA LYS A 445 33.29 -31.08 28.87
C LYS A 445 32.24 -30.02 29.23
N ALA A 446 32.38 -28.81 28.67
CA ALA A 446 31.43 -27.73 28.93
C ALA A 446 30.07 -28.01 28.28
N ILE A 447 30.06 -28.53 27.05
CA ILE A 447 28.84 -28.89 26.32
C ILE A 447 28.16 -30.12 26.95
N GLU A 448 28.90 -31.14 27.37
CA GLU A 448 28.36 -32.31 28.09
C GLU A 448 27.65 -31.90 29.38
N LYS A 449 28.23 -30.96 30.15
CA LYS A 449 27.60 -30.41 31.35
C LYS A 449 26.30 -29.65 31.02
N GLN A 450 26.31 -28.85 29.96
CA GLN A 450 25.11 -28.13 29.50
C GLN A 450 24.03 -29.11 29.02
N GLN A 451 24.41 -30.15 28.28
CA GLN A 451 23.50 -31.19 27.80
C GLN A 451 22.84 -31.94 28.95
N ALA A 452 23.61 -32.34 29.98
CA ALA A 452 23.06 -32.98 31.17
C ALA A 452 22.06 -32.08 31.91
N ALA A 453 22.38 -30.79 32.07
CA ALA A 453 21.49 -29.82 32.70
C ALA A 453 20.19 -29.59 31.91
N VAL A 454 20.27 -29.52 30.57
CA VAL A 454 19.08 -29.40 29.71
C VAL A 454 18.24 -30.68 29.74
N GLN A 455 18.87 -31.87 29.67
CA GLN A 455 18.15 -33.14 29.78
C GLN A 455 17.43 -33.29 31.12
N GLN A 456 18.05 -32.86 32.21
CA GLN A 456 17.40 -32.84 33.52
C GLN A 456 16.17 -31.92 33.51
N LYS A 457 16.30 -30.68 33.01
CA LYS A 457 15.16 -29.75 32.88
C LYS A 457 14.05 -30.30 32.00
N LEU A 458 14.38 -30.94 30.88
CA LEU A 458 13.38 -31.54 29.98
C LEU A 458 12.65 -32.71 30.65
N LYS A 459 13.34 -33.51 31.48
CA LYS A 459 12.69 -34.57 32.29
C LYS A 459 11.74 -33.98 33.32
N GLU A 460 12.17 -32.95 34.04
CA GLU A 460 11.33 -32.24 35.01
C GLU A 460 10.09 -31.62 34.34
N GLN A 461 10.25 -31.02 33.16
CA GLN A 461 9.15 -30.47 32.36
C GLN A 461 8.19 -31.57 31.87
N ALA A 462 8.71 -32.68 31.34
CA ALA A 462 7.88 -33.79 30.88
C ALA A 462 7.09 -34.44 32.02
N GLU A 463 7.69 -34.58 33.21
CA GLU A 463 7.00 -35.06 34.41
C GLU A 463 5.91 -34.08 34.87
N ALA A 464 6.19 -32.77 34.83
CA ALA A 464 5.20 -31.75 35.16
C ALA A 464 4.03 -31.71 34.15
N GLU A 465 4.32 -31.79 32.85
CA GLU A 465 3.30 -31.86 31.80
C GLU A 465 2.45 -33.12 31.90
N LYS A 466 3.07 -34.28 32.19
CA LYS A 466 2.35 -35.54 32.41
C LYS A 466 1.40 -35.41 33.60
N LYS A 467 1.88 -34.85 34.72
CA LYS A 467 1.04 -34.62 35.90
C LYS A 467 -0.10 -33.65 35.61
N ALA A 468 0.15 -32.56 34.88
CA ALA A 468 -0.88 -31.61 34.48
C ALA A 468 -1.92 -32.22 33.52
N ALA A 469 -1.49 -33.10 32.60
CA ALA A 469 -2.38 -33.83 31.71
C ALA A 469 -3.26 -34.85 32.46
N GLU A 470 -2.68 -35.57 33.44
CA GLU A 470 -3.42 -36.48 34.33
C GLU A 470 -4.44 -35.72 35.20
N GLU A 471 -4.07 -34.57 35.75
CA GLU A 471 -4.99 -33.70 36.51
C GLU A 471 -6.12 -33.12 35.63
N SER A 472 -5.81 -32.74 34.39
CA SER A 472 -6.79 -32.25 33.40
C SER A 472 -7.76 -33.37 33.00
N ALA A 473 -7.25 -34.58 32.74
CA ALA A 473 -8.07 -35.76 32.44
C ALA A 473 -8.96 -36.17 33.61
N ALA A 474 -8.46 -36.12 34.85
CA ALA A 474 -9.25 -36.39 36.05
C ALA A 474 -10.35 -35.35 36.26
N LYS A 475 -10.09 -34.06 35.98
CA LYS A 475 -11.10 -33.00 36.01
C LYS A 475 -12.17 -33.19 34.92
N ALA A 476 -11.77 -33.59 33.71
CA ALA A 476 -12.70 -33.87 32.61
C ALA A 476 -13.62 -35.05 32.94
N ALA A 477 -13.06 -36.15 33.47
CA ALA A 477 -13.83 -37.33 33.90
C ALA A 477 -14.85 -37.02 35.01
N LYS A 478 -14.47 -36.16 35.97
CA LYS A 478 -15.38 -35.72 37.05
C LYS A 478 -16.51 -34.81 36.53
N ALA A 479 -16.21 -33.93 35.58
CA ALA A 479 -17.22 -33.09 34.94
C ALA A 479 -18.22 -33.90 34.10
N GLU A 480 -17.81 -35.07 33.59
CA GLU A 480 -18.66 -35.97 32.82
C GLU A 480 -19.53 -36.87 33.72
N SER A 481 -19.08 -37.22 34.92
CA SER A 481 -19.88 -37.95 35.93
C SER A 481 -20.95 -37.08 36.63
N ASP A 482 -20.75 -35.76 36.68
CA ASP A 482 -21.68 -34.81 37.31
C ASP A 482 -22.77 -34.29 36.34
N LYS A 483 -22.83 -34.82 35.11
CA LYS A 483 -23.92 -34.51 34.16
C LYS A 483 -25.21 -35.25 34.57
N PRO A 484 -26.32 -34.53 34.83
CA PRO A 484 -27.59 -35.18 35.17
C PRO A 484 -28.07 -36.06 34.00
N SER A 485 -28.48 -37.28 34.30
CA SER A 485 -29.12 -38.20 33.35
C SER A 485 -30.42 -37.55 32.86
N ALA A 486 -30.52 -37.32 31.55
CA ALA A 486 -31.73 -36.80 30.91
C ALA A 486 -32.74 -37.92 30.61
#